data_AF-A0A426Z8X9-F1
#
_entry.id   AF-A0A426Z8X9-F1
#
_cell.length_a   1.000
_cell.length_b   1.000
_cell.length_c   1.000
_cell.angle_alpha   90.00
_cell.angle_beta   90.00
_cell.angle_gamma   90.00
#
_symmetry.space_group_name_H-M   'P 1'
#
loop_
_entity.id
_entity.type
_entity.pdbx_description
1 polymer ?
#
loop_
_entity_poly.entity_id
_entity_poly.type
_entity_poly.pdbx_seq_one_letter_code
_entity_poly.pdbx_strand_id
1 'polypeptide(L)'
;MRRHKSRHDKGESRSHSKGNEPAASSEELETPVESDEGGASPVHYRPRYMKDLFKTKVHKDDARWRGLKNLTKVWNDSSTVEEFERGLLHPQLARELYTLPSERLEASKKELGEVRINLAEIQRLLKEMRVRARKMDDELLQAVKALENARAELPRQSIDCYKESTGFKEGLKRMGRVTYEYGYRVALARFHALHPDSEDEEDPFTIHPEDDLVSMERQQAFDDSDPSES
;
A
#
# COMPACT_ATOMS: atom_id res chain seq x y z
N MET A 1 -27.06 -17.75 -29.96
CA MET A 1 -27.57 -16.35 -29.97
C MET A 1 -28.01 -16.03 -28.55
N ARG A 2 -27.46 -15.05 -27.83
CA ARG A 2 -27.76 -13.62 -27.98
C ARG A 2 -26.64 -12.85 -27.25
N ARG A 3 -25.93 -11.98 -27.96
CA ARG A 3 -24.95 -11.04 -27.38
C ARG A 3 -25.70 -9.78 -26.96
N HIS A 4 -25.33 -9.20 -25.82
CA HIS A 4 -25.61 -7.80 -25.54
C HIS A 4 -24.28 -7.04 -25.50
N LYS A 5 -24.11 -6.16 -26.48
CA LYS A 5 -23.08 -5.13 -26.57
C LYS A 5 -23.67 -3.85 -25.97
N SER A 6 -22.86 -3.12 -25.21
CA SER A 6 -23.05 -1.68 -25.00
C SER A 6 -21.68 -1.01 -25.06
N ARG A 7 -21.57 0.01 -25.91
CA ARG A 7 -20.44 0.95 -26.04
C ARG A 7 -21.06 2.34 -25.99
N HIS A 8 -20.55 3.25 -25.15
CA HIS A 8 -20.46 4.70 -25.41
C HIS A 8 -19.76 5.40 -24.22
N ASP A 9 -19.26 6.62 -24.34
CA ASP A 9 -18.03 7.08 -24.99
C ASP A 9 -17.50 8.25 -24.11
N LYS A 10 -16.20 8.53 -24.21
CA LYS A 10 -15.45 9.77 -23.91
C LYS A 10 -15.84 10.71 -22.75
N GLY A 11 -14.83 10.97 -21.91
CA GLY A 11 -14.74 12.14 -21.04
C GLY A 11 -13.31 12.38 -20.58
N GLU A 12 -12.47 12.86 -21.49
CA GLU A 12 -11.09 13.29 -21.25
C GLU A 12 -11.09 14.71 -20.65
N SER A 13 -10.32 14.93 -19.58
CA SER A 13 -9.88 16.27 -19.18
C SER A 13 -8.58 16.18 -18.37
N ARG A 14 -7.52 16.61 -19.04
CA ARG A 14 -6.14 16.81 -18.56
C ARG A 14 -5.98 18.29 -18.22
N SER A 15 -5.33 18.63 -17.09
CA SER A 15 -4.62 19.91 -16.82
C SER A 15 -3.96 19.88 -15.43
N HIS A 16 -2.61 19.78 -15.29
CA HIS A 16 -1.60 20.85 -15.09
C HIS A 16 -1.96 21.82 -13.92
N SER A 17 -1.14 22.10 -12.91
CA SER A 17 0.24 22.64 -12.88
C SER A 17 0.80 22.65 -11.43
N LYS A 18 2.08 22.29 -11.20
CA LYS A 18 3.22 23.20 -10.84
C LYS A 18 3.10 23.76 -9.40
N GLY A 19 3.82 23.29 -8.38
CA GLY A 19 5.27 23.12 -8.27
C GLY A 19 5.87 24.41 -7.69
N ASN A 20 6.24 24.43 -6.40
CA ASN A 20 7.26 25.30 -5.78
C ASN A 20 7.48 24.94 -4.30
N GLU A 21 8.75 24.71 -3.95
CA GLU A 21 9.34 24.75 -2.60
C GLU A 21 10.63 25.61 -2.70
N PRO A 22 11.38 25.89 -1.61
CA PRO A 22 11.58 27.21 -1.00
C PRO A 22 12.96 27.85 -1.26
N ALA A 23 13.16 29.13 -0.91
CA ALA A 23 14.49 29.71 -0.63
C ALA A 23 14.36 31.06 0.13
N ALA A 24 15.38 31.35 0.95
CA ALA A 24 15.39 32.29 2.07
C ALA A 24 16.31 33.52 1.86
N SER A 25 16.24 34.44 2.84
CA SER A 25 17.29 35.41 3.27
C SER A 25 17.47 36.64 2.35
N SER A 26 17.85 37.87 2.77
CA SER A 26 18.63 38.38 3.91
C SER A 26 18.49 39.93 4.03
N GLU A 27 18.82 40.48 5.22
CA GLU A 27 19.55 41.76 5.49
C GLU A 27 18.93 43.13 5.04
N GLU A 28 19.08 44.29 5.70
CA GLU A 28 19.90 44.78 6.82
C GLU A 28 19.40 46.18 7.32
N LEU A 29 19.55 46.41 8.63
CA LEU A 29 19.95 47.60 9.43
C LEU A 29 19.59 49.10 9.11
N GLU A 30 19.13 49.75 10.21
CA GLU A 30 19.49 51.10 10.77
C GLU A 30 19.22 52.40 9.98
N THR A 31 18.92 53.60 10.54
CA THR A 31 18.80 54.23 11.88
C THR A 31 17.94 55.52 11.72
N PRO A 32 17.52 56.22 12.81
CA PRO A 32 16.52 57.30 12.78
C PRO A 32 17.14 58.68 12.51
N VAL A 33 16.49 59.47 11.65
CA VAL A 33 16.73 60.92 11.54
C VAL A 33 15.73 61.65 12.44
N GLU A 34 16.29 62.39 13.40
CA GLU A 34 15.62 63.40 14.21
C GLU A 34 14.99 64.47 13.31
N SER A 35 13.78 64.93 13.65
CA SER A 35 13.30 66.23 13.19
C SER A 35 12.34 66.82 14.23
N ASP A 36 12.97 67.57 15.13
CA ASP A 36 12.65 68.87 15.74
C ASP A 36 11.21 69.30 16.09
N GLU A 37 11.16 69.99 17.22
CA GLU A 37 10.03 70.56 17.94
C GLU A 37 9.08 71.44 17.11
N GLY A 38 7.79 71.18 17.26
CA GLY A 38 6.73 72.08 16.81
C GLY A 38 5.53 71.96 17.74
N GLY A 39 5.38 72.93 18.65
CA GLY A 39 4.39 72.92 19.72
C GLY A 39 2.94 72.73 19.28
N ALA A 40 2.21 71.90 20.02
CA ALA A 40 0.75 71.89 20.05
C ALA A 40 0.26 71.57 21.48
N SER A 41 -0.70 72.37 21.94
CA SER A 41 -1.29 72.44 23.28
C SER A 41 -1.61 71.09 23.95
N PRO A 42 -1.72 71.05 25.30
CA PRO A 42 -2.15 69.86 26.03
C PRO A 42 -3.50 69.40 25.51
N VAL A 43 -3.53 68.25 24.85
CA VAL A 43 -4.78 67.61 24.43
C VAL A 43 -5.49 67.23 25.71
N HIS A 44 -6.48 68.04 26.11
CA HIS A 44 -7.43 67.68 27.15
C HIS A 44 -8.00 66.31 26.81
N TYR A 45 -7.61 65.29 27.56
CA TYR A 45 -8.26 63.99 27.52
C TYR A 45 -9.69 64.20 28.02
N ARG A 46 -10.60 64.47 27.09
CA ARG A 46 -12.04 64.44 27.36
C ARG A 46 -12.37 62.97 27.67
N PRO A 47 -12.84 62.62 28.88
CA PRO A 47 -13.29 61.26 29.14
C PRO A 47 -14.42 60.96 28.17
N ARG A 48 -14.24 59.98 27.28
CA ARG A 48 -15.33 59.51 26.43
C ARG A 48 -16.41 58.97 27.35
N TYR A 49 -17.62 59.50 27.22
CA TYR A 49 -18.74 59.06 28.03
C TYR A 49 -19.09 57.61 27.65
N MET A 50 -19.28 56.74 28.63
CA MET A 50 -19.38 55.29 28.49
C MET A 50 -20.44 54.80 27.46
N LYS A 51 -21.46 55.62 27.18
CA LYS A 51 -22.50 55.39 26.15
C LYS A 51 -21.97 55.37 24.71
N ASP A 52 -20.79 55.93 24.45
CA ASP A 52 -20.18 55.94 23.12
C ASP A 52 -19.41 54.64 22.78
N LEU A 53 -19.07 53.83 23.79
CA LEU A 53 -18.41 52.52 23.60
C LEU A 53 -19.39 51.44 23.13
N PHE A 54 -20.70 51.59 23.39
CA PHE A 54 -21.71 50.60 23.00
C PHE A 54 -22.12 50.65 21.54
N LYS A 55 -21.63 51.63 20.76
CA LYS A 55 -21.98 51.75 19.32
C LYS A 55 -21.08 50.93 18.39
N THR A 56 -19.98 50.35 18.87
CA THR A 56 -19.20 49.41 18.07
C THR A 56 -19.88 48.05 18.08
N LYS A 57 -20.56 47.71 16.97
CA LYS A 57 -21.15 46.39 16.74
C LYS A 57 -20.03 45.34 16.64
N VAL A 58 -19.59 44.81 17.78
CA VAL A 58 -18.75 43.61 17.84
C VAL A 58 -19.68 42.42 17.65
N HIS A 59 -19.64 41.82 16.46
CA HIS A 59 -20.41 40.63 16.16
C HIS A 59 -19.69 39.36 16.62
N LYS A 60 -20.44 38.59 17.43
CA LYS A 60 -20.48 37.13 17.54
C LYS A 60 -19.24 36.43 18.12
N ASP A 61 -19.19 36.45 19.45
CA ASP A 61 -18.70 35.34 20.28
C ASP A 61 -19.56 35.27 21.57
N ASP A 62 -20.81 34.81 21.46
CA ASP A 62 -21.75 34.74 22.60
C ASP A 62 -21.24 33.90 23.79
N ALA A 63 -20.30 32.99 23.55
CA ALA A 63 -19.71 32.15 24.59
C ALA A 63 -18.65 32.88 25.43
N ARG A 64 -17.97 33.89 24.86
CA ARG A 64 -16.94 34.68 25.55
C ARG A 64 -17.55 35.72 26.49
N TRP A 65 -18.74 36.22 26.15
CA TRP A 65 -19.40 37.33 26.85
C TRP A 65 -20.55 36.91 27.77
N ARG A 66 -20.77 35.61 28.00
CA ARG A 66 -21.85 35.14 28.90
C ARG A 66 -21.69 35.66 30.33
N GLY A 67 -20.46 35.78 30.85
CA GLY A 67 -20.19 36.38 32.16
C GLY A 67 -20.55 37.86 32.25
N LEU A 68 -20.45 38.60 31.13
CA LEU A 68 -20.85 40.01 31.07
C LEU A 68 -22.37 40.22 30.99
N LYS A 69 -23.18 39.18 30.73
CA LYS A 69 -24.65 39.33 30.75
C LYS A 69 -25.20 39.51 32.17
N ASN A 70 -24.49 39.02 33.19
CA ASN A 70 -24.83 39.28 34.60
C ASN A 70 -24.52 40.74 34.98
N LEU A 71 -23.43 41.30 34.43
CA LEU A 71 -23.09 42.72 34.53
C LEU A 71 -24.22 43.64 34.06
N THR A 72 -24.88 43.31 32.94
CA THR A 72 -25.99 44.12 32.43
C THR A 72 -27.22 44.09 33.33
N LYS A 73 -27.42 43.03 34.13
CA LYS A 73 -28.50 42.94 35.12
C LYS A 73 -28.22 43.73 36.38
N VAL A 74 -26.96 43.80 36.83
CA VAL A 74 -26.52 44.59 38.00
C VAL A 74 -26.90 46.08 37.89
N TRP A 75 -27.02 46.61 36.67
CA TRP A 75 -27.39 48.01 36.43
C TRP A 75 -28.90 48.28 36.31
N ASN A 76 -29.77 47.26 36.36
CA ASN A 76 -31.22 47.42 36.22
C ASN A 76 -31.98 47.41 37.57
N ASP A 77 -31.37 46.88 38.64
CA ASP A 77 -31.97 46.84 39.97
C ASP A 77 -31.37 47.93 40.87
N SER A 78 -32.18 48.86 41.38
CA SER A 78 -31.70 49.99 42.19
C SER A 78 -30.93 49.56 43.47
N SER A 79 -31.21 48.36 43.97
CA SER A 79 -30.56 47.78 45.15
C SER A 79 -29.11 47.33 44.85
N THR A 80 -28.86 46.73 43.69
CA THR A 80 -27.51 46.30 43.31
C THR A 80 -26.61 47.47 42.93
N VAL A 81 -27.19 48.59 42.48
CA VAL A 81 -26.44 49.84 42.27
C VAL A 81 -25.91 50.39 43.60
N GLU A 82 -26.71 50.33 44.68
CA GLU A 82 -26.28 50.77 46.01
C GLU A 82 -25.16 49.87 46.59
N GLU A 83 -25.24 48.55 46.39
CA GLU A 83 -24.16 47.62 46.78
C GLU A 83 -22.87 47.81 45.97
N PHE A 84 -23.00 48.25 44.71
CA PHE A 84 -21.85 48.64 43.88
C PHE A 84 -21.22 49.94 44.38
N GLU A 85 -22.02 50.95 44.71
CA GLU A 85 -21.55 52.22 45.28
C GLU A 85 -20.92 52.03 46.68
N ARG A 86 -21.43 51.10 47.50
CA ARG A 86 -20.81 50.70 48.78
C ARG A 86 -19.56 49.82 48.60
N GLY A 87 -19.18 49.49 47.36
CA GLY A 87 -17.96 48.73 47.03
C GLY A 87 -18.05 47.22 47.30
N LEU A 88 -19.23 46.66 47.60
CA LEU A 88 -19.42 45.23 47.89
C LEU A 88 -19.44 44.36 46.62
N LEU A 89 -19.94 44.90 45.51
CA LEU A 89 -19.96 44.19 44.22
C LEU A 89 -18.61 44.23 43.48
N HIS A 90 -17.71 45.17 43.81
CA HIS A 90 -16.42 45.30 43.12
C HIS A 90 -15.52 44.06 43.27
N PRO A 91 -15.39 43.45 44.47
CA PRO A 91 -14.61 42.22 44.65
C PRO A 91 -15.24 40.99 43.99
N GLN A 92 -16.57 40.87 43.96
CA GLN A 92 -17.26 39.73 43.34
C GLN A 92 -17.16 39.80 41.82
N LEU A 93 -17.39 40.97 41.24
CA LEU A 93 -17.27 41.18 39.80
C LEU A 93 -15.84 40.98 39.30
N ALA A 94 -14.85 41.47 40.04
CA ALA A 94 -13.43 41.26 39.72
C ALA A 94 -13.06 39.76 39.75
N ARG A 95 -13.59 39.00 40.71
CA ARG A 95 -13.42 37.54 40.79
C ARG A 95 -14.07 36.83 39.61
N GLU A 96 -15.30 37.18 39.24
CA GLU A 96 -15.96 36.54 38.09
C GLU A 96 -15.27 36.87 36.76
N LEU A 97 -14.80 38.12 36.59
CA LEU A 97 -14.15 38.56 35.35
C LEU A 97 -12.74 37.99 35.18
N TYR A 98 -12.00 37.76 36.27
CA TYR A 98 -10.60 37.33 36.19
C TYR A 98 -10.42 35.84 36.52
N THR A 99 -11.12 35.32 37.52
CA THR A 99 -10.91 33.94 38.02
C THR A 99 -11.56 32.90 37.11
N LEU A 100 -12.84 33.08 36.72
CA LEU A 100 -13.56 32.07 35.91
C LEU A 100 -12.95 31.87 34.50
N PRO A 101 -12.56 32.93 33.75
CA PRO A 101 -11.85 32.74 32.49
C PRO A 101 -10.46 32.12 32.65
N SER A 102 -9.76 32.40 33.77
CA SER A 102 -8.45 31.81 34.05
C SER A 102 -8.54 30.31 34.34
N GLU A 103 -9.52 29.86 35.12
CA GLU A 103 -9.75 28.43 35.40
C GLU A 103 -10.10 27.66 34.12
N ARG A 104 -10.97 28.23 33.28
CA ARG A 104 -11.32 27.65 31.96
C ARG A 104 -10.13 27.60 31.02
N LEU A 105 -9.29 28.64 31.01
CA LEU A 105 -8.07 28.66 30.21
C LEU A 105 -7.13 27.54 30.66
N GLU A 106 -6.89 27.40 31.96
CA GLU A 106 -5.98 26.37 32.49
C GLU A 106 -6.53 24.95 32.29
N ALA A 107 -7.85 24.74 32.40
CA ALA A 107 -8.48 23.47 32.04
C ALA A 107 -8.27 23.15 30.55
N SER A 108 -8.54 24.11 29.65
CA SER A 108 -8.35 23.91 28.21
C SER A 108 -6.89 23.67 27.83
N LYS A 109 -5.95 24.28 28.55
CA LYS A 109 -4.51 24.07 28.36
C LYS A 109 -4.08 22.66 28.75
N LYS A 110 -4.63 22.11 29.84
CA LYS A 110 -4.43 20.71 30.24
C LYS A 110 -4.98 19.75 29.18
N GLU A 111 -6.20 19.99 28.71
CA GLU A 111 -6.82 19.21 27.63
C GLU A 111 -6.00 19.26 26.33
N LEU A 112 -5.50 20.44 25.94
CA LEU A 112 -4.61 20.58 24.79
C LEU A 112 -3.29 19.81 24.98
N GLY A 113 -2.75 19.76 26.20
CA GLY A 113 -1.59 18.95 26.53
C GLY A 113 -1.86 17.46 26.32
N GLU A 114 -2.99 16.96 26.82
CA GLU A 114 -3.42 15.58 26.65
C GLU A 114 -3.63 15.22 25.17
N VAL A 115 -4.31 16.08 24.41
CA VAL A 115 -4.50 15.89 22.96
C VAL A 115 -3.16 15.87 22.22
N ARG A 116 -2.19 16.71 22.60
CA ARG A 116 -0.85 16.71 22.01
C ARG A 116 -0.10 15.40 22.27
N ILE A 117 -0.19 14.86 23.48
CA ILE A 117 0.43 13.57 23.82
C ILE A 117 -0.21 12.44 23.00
N ASN A 118 -1.55 12.38 22.96
CA ASN A 118 -2.27 11.38 22.18
C ASN A 118 -1.97 11.48 20.67
N LEU A 119 -1.85 12.69 20.13
CA LEU A 119 -1.44 12.90 18.74
C LEU A 119 -0.03 12.33 18.49
N ALA A 120 0.92 12.58 19.38
CA ALA A 120 2.26 12.04 19.27
C ALA A 120 2.26 10.50 19.29
N GLU A 121 1.45 9.89 20.15
CA GLU A 121 1.32 8.43 20.25
C GLU A 121 0.69 7.82 18.99
N ILE A 122 -0.38 8.42 18.46
CA ILE A 122 -0.99 7.97 17.19
C ILE A 122 0.01 8.10 16.05
N GLN A 123 0.78 9.19 15.98
CA GLN A 123 1.83 9.36 14.97
C GLN A 123 2.93 8.30 15.11
N ARG A 124 3.32 7.93 16.34
CA ARG A 124 4.27 6.85 16.61
C ARG A 124 3.72 5.51 16.12
N LEU A 125 2.51 5.16 16.52
CA LEU A 125 1.84 3.91 16.12
C LEU A 125 1.67 3.80 14.60
N LEU A 126 1.35 4.90 13.92
CA LEU A 126 1.25 4.93 12.46
C LEU A 126 2.59 4.62 11.79
N LYS A 127 3.70 5.16 12.32
CA LYS A 127 5.05 4.83 11.81
C LYS A 127 5.37 3.36 12.03
N GLU A 128 5.04 2.83 13.22
CA GLU A 128 5.26 1.41 13.54
C GLU A 128 4.46 0.48 12.62
N MET A 129 3.17 0.77 12.43
CA MET A 129 2.28 0.06 11.50
C MET A 129 2.82 0.07 10.06
N ARG A 130 3.34 1.21 9.58
CA ARG A 130 3.94 1.29 8.24
C ARG A 130 5.19 0.41 8.10
N VAL A 131 6.02 0.36 9.13
CA VAL A 131 7.20 -0.52 9.13
C VAL A 131 6.78 -1.98 9.12
N ARG A 132 5.79 -2.36 9.94
CA ARG A 132 5.23 -3.72 9.93
C ARG A 132 4.61 -4.09 8.57
N ALA A 133 3.87 -3.17 7.95
CA ALA A 133 3.29 -3.39 6.63
C ALA A 133 4.36 -3.68 5.58
N ARG A 134 5.42 -2.84 5.50
CA ARG A 134 6.55 -3.08 4.59
C ARG A 134 7.22 -4.43 4.82
N LYS A 135 7.39 -4.83 6.08
CA LYS A 135 7.96 -6.13 6.42
C LYS A 135 7.10 -7.28 5.88
N MET A 136 5.77 -7.21 6.03
CA MET A 136 4.87 -8.22 5.47
C MET A 136 4.90 -8.24 3.94
N ASP A 137 5.03 -7.07 3.30
CA ASP A 137 5.18 -6.99 1.84
C ASP A 137 6.50 -7.67 1.38
N ASP A 138 7.60 -7.47 2.10
CA ASP A 138 8.88 -8.12 1.82
C ASP A 138 8.80 -9.65 2.01
N GLU A 139 8.15 -10.12 3.08
CA GLU A 139 7.89 -11.55 3.33
C GLU A 139 7.01 -12.16 2.23
N LEU A 140 5.97 -11.43 1.80
CA LEU A 140 5.11 -11.83 0.68
C LEU A 140 5.91 -11.92 -0.62
N LEU A 141 6.76 -10.94 -0.91
CA LEU A 141 7.62 -10.94 -2.09
C LEU A 141 8.58 -12.13 -2.07
N GLN A 142 9.16 -12.45 -0.92
CA GLN A 142 10.00 -13.63 -0.75
C GLN A 142 9.22 -14.93 -1.00
N ALA A 143 8.00 -15.05 -0.46
CA ALA A 143 7.15 -16.22 -0.66
C ALA A 143 6.73 -16.38 -2.14
N VAL A 144 6.37 -15.29 -2.82
CA VAL A 144 6.04 -15.29 -4.25
C VAL A 144 7.24 -15.75 -5.07
N LYS A 145 8.45 -15.26 -4.77
CA LYS A 145 9.67 -15.69 -5.45
C LYS A 145 9.96 -17.17 -5.23
N ALA A 146 9.77 -17.68 -4.00
CA ALA A 146 9.94 -19.10 -3.70
C ALA A 146 8.91 -19.97 -4.46
N LEU A 147 7.67 -19.52 -4.56
CA LEU A 147 6.62 -20.21 -5.32
C LEU A 147 6.92 -20.21 -6.83
N GLU A 148 7.40 -19.11 -7.38
CA GLU A 148 7.80 -19.02 -8.79
C GLU A 148 8.97 -19.98 -9.09
N ASN A 149 9.97 -20.03 -8.21
CA ASN A 149 11.05 -21.00 -8.30
C ASN A 149 10.54 -22.45 -8.25
N ALA A 150 9.68 -22.77 -7.28
CA ALA A 150 9.09 -24.11 -7.17
C ALA A 150 8.27 -24.48 -8.41
N ARG A 151 7.53 -23.53 -8.99
CA ARG A 151 6.78 -23.73 -10.23
C ARG A 151 7.70 -24.04 -11.42
N ALA A 152 8.91 -23.50 -11.45
CA ALA A 152 9.89 -23.81 -12.49
C ALA A 152 10.57 -25.18 -12.28
N GLU A 153 10.84 -25.54 -11.03
CA GLU A 153 11.60 -26.76 -10.68
C GLU A 153 10.74 -28.03 -10.61
N LEU A 154 9.51 -27.97 -10.10
CA LEU A 154 8.64 -29.14 -9.97
C LEU A 154 8.39 -29.86 -11.31
N PRO A 155 8.10 -29.17 -12.43
CA PRO A 155 7.93 -29.83 -13.71
C PRO A 155 9.20 -30.51 -14.20
N ARG A 156 10.37 -29.89 -13.96
CA ARG A 156 11.68 -30.47 -14.33
C ARG A 156 11.90 -31.78 -13.57
N GLN A 157 11.74 -31.74 -12.26
CA GLN A 157 11.85 -32.93 -11.40
C GLN A 157 10.85 -34.02 -11.80
N SER A 158 9.59 -33.66 -12.07
CA SER A 158 8.57 -34.63 -12.51
C SER A 158 8.92 -35.28 -13.85
N ILE A 159 9.48 -34.52 -14.80
CA ILE A 159 9.91 -35.05 -16.10
C ILE A 159 11.10 -36.00 -15.90
N ASP A 160 12.07 -35.63 -15.07
CA ASP A 160 13.24 -36.47 -14.82
C ASP A 160 12.84 -37.78 -14.14
N CYS A 161 11.98 -37.72 -13.11
CA CYS A 161 11.40 -38.93 -12.50
C CYS A 161 10.62 -39.79 -13.50
N TYR A 162 9.86 -39.17 -14.41
CA TYR A 162 9.13 -39.89 -15.45
C TYR A 162 10.06 -40.62 -16.42
N LYS A 163 11.13 -39.95 -16.88
CA LYS A 163 12.15 -40.55 -17.75
C LYS A 163 12.84 -41.74 -17.09
N GLU A 164 13.03 -41.69 -15.78
CA GLU A 164 13.65 -42.79 -15.02
C GLU A 164 12.69 -43.97 -14.76
N SER A 165 11.38 -43.76 -14.90
CA SER A 165 10.38 -44.80 -14.66
C SER A 165 10.54 -46.00 -15.60
N THR A 166 10.28 -47.20 -15.08
CA THR A 166 10.33 -48.45 -15.86
C THR A 166 9.34 -48.44 -17.02
N GLY A 167 8.13 -47.92 -16.81
CA GLY A 167 7.11 -47.80 -17.84
C GLY A 167 7.55 -46.93 -19.03
N PHE A 168 8.28 -45.83 -18.78
CA PHE A 168 8.86 -45.02 -19.85
C PHE A 168 9.93 -45.79 -20.63
N LYS A 169 10.87 -46.43 -19.93
CA LYS A 169 11.94 -47.22 -20.55
C LYS A 169 11.39 -48.40 -21.37
N GLU A 170 10.41 -49.12 -20.86
CA GLU A 170 9.72 -50.20 -21.58
C GLU A 170 8.89 -49.68 -22.76
N GLY A 171 8.22 -48.54 -22.58
CA GLY A 171 7.50 -47.86 -23.66
C GLY A 171 8.43 -47.49 -24.81
N LEU A 172 9.63 -46.99 -24.51
CA LEU A 172 10.65 -46.66 -25.50
C LEU A 172 11.12 -47.91 -26.27
N LYS A 173 11.34 -49.03 -25.57
CA LYS A 173 11.68 -50.32 -26.21
C LYS A 173 10.58 -50.81 -27.16
N ARG A 174 9.31 -50.74 -26.74
CA ARG A 174 8.17 -51.12 -27.59
C ARG A 174 8.03 -50.21 -28.80
N MET A 175 8.16 -48.89 -28.62
CA MET A 175 8.10 -47.93 -29.72
C MET A 175 9.24 -48.13 -30.73
N GLY A 176 10.45 -48.47 -30.27
CA GLY A 176 11.58 -48.84 -31.12
C GLY A 176 11.28 -50.08 -31.98
N ARG A 177 10.68 -51.13 -31.40
CA ARG A 177 10.28 -52.33 -32.15
C ARG A 177 9.26 -52.03 -33.24
N VAL A 178 8.17 -51.32 -32.90
CA VAL A 178 7.11 -50.98 -33.87
C VAL A 178 7.64 -50.14 -35.04
N THR A 179 8.54 -49.19 -34.76
CA THR A 179 9.14 -48.37 -35.82
C THR A 179 10.09 -49.16 -36.71
N TYR A 180 10.88 -50.07 -36.13
CA TYR A 180 11.73 -50.98 -36.88
C TYR A 180 10.93 -51.96 -37.76
N GLU A 181 9.90 -52.60 -37.19
CA GLU A 181 8.96 -53.48 -37.90
C GLU A 181 8.29 -52.77 -39.07
N TYR A 182 7.79 -51.54 -38.85
CA TYR A 182 7.18 -50.74 -39.91
C TYR A 182 8.20 -50.41 -41.01
N GLY A 183 9.40 -49.96 -40.66
CA GLY A 183 10.47 -49.68 -41.61
C GLY A 183 10.86 -50.91 -42.43
N TYR A 184 10.95 -52.07 -41.77
CA TYR A 184 11.25 -53.35 -42.41
C TYR A 184 10.18 -53.75 -43.43
N ARG A 185 8.90 -53.73 -43.05
CA ARG A 185 7.79 -54.04 -43.96
C ARG A 185 7.76 -53.13 -45.19
N VAL A 186 8.04 -51.83 -45.00
CA VAL A 186 8.13 -50.87 -46.12
C VAL A 186 9.32 -51.19 -47.03
N ALA A 187 10.49 -51.52 -46.45
CA ALA A 187 11.68 -51.89 -47.23
C ALA A 187 11.45 -53.19 -48.01
N LEU A 188 10.87 -54.20 -47.37
CA LEU A 188 10.52 -55.49 -47.99
C LEU A 188 9.55 -55.31 -49.15
N ALA A 189 8.48 -54.53 -48.97
CA ALA A 189 7.54 -54.23 -50.05
C ALA A 189 8.20 -53.52 -51.25
N ARG A 190 9.16 -52.62 -50.99
CA ARG A 190 9.94 -51.97 -52.05
C ARG A 190 10.87 -52.94 -52.76
N PHE A 191 11.49 -53.85 -52.01
CA PHE A 191 12.36 -54.89 -52.56
C PHE A 191 11.57 -55.81 -53.50
N HIS A 192 10.40 -56.31 -53.08
CA HIS A 192 9.54 -57.13 -53.93
C HIS A 192 9.02 -56.38 -55.16
N ALA A 193 8.75 -55.08 -55.06
CA ALA A 193 8.37 -54.27 -56.21
C ALA A 193 9.50 -54.13 -57.25
N LEU A 194 10.77 -54.23 -56.85
CA LEU A 194 11.93 -54.18 -57.73
C LEU A 194 12.38 -55.55 -58.24
N HIS A 195 12.05 -56.62 -57.50
CA HIS A 195 12.45 -58.00 -57.79
C HIS A 195 11.26 -58.95 -57.64
N PRO A 196 10.35 -59.00 -58.63
CA PRO A 196 9.08 -59.74 -58.52
C PRO A 196 9.23 -61.27 -58.45
N ASP A 197 10.37 -61.81 -58.88
CA ASP A 197 10.61 -63.24 -59.02
C ASP A 197 11.48 -63.82 -57.87
N SER A 198 11.75 -63.05 -56.79
CA SER A 198 12.52 -63.54 -55.64
C SER A 198 11.67 -64.40 -54.71
N GLU A 199 12.14 -65.60 -54.35
CA GLU A 199 11.46 -66.48 -53.38
C GLU A 199 11.40 -65.80 -51.99
N ASP A 200 10.19 -65.76 -51.41
CA ASP A 200 9.81 -64.88 -50.31
C ASP A 200 10.60 -65.17 -49.01
N GLU A 201 11.31 -64.15 -48.52
CA GLU A 201 11.91 -64.16 -47.17
C GLU A 201 10.79 -63.96 -46.14
N GLU A 202 10.59 -64.95 -45.27
CA GLU A 202 9.55 -64.95 -44.23
C GLU A 202 9.75 -63.75 -43.28
N ASP A 203 8.70 -62.96 -43.05
CA ASP A 203 8.78 -61.75 -42.22
C ASP A 203 9.23 -62.14 -40.81
N PRO A 204 10.44 -61.73 -40.35
CA PRO A 204 11.02 -62.12 -39.07
C PRO A 204 10.20 -61.68 -37.85
N PHE A 205 9.16 -60.86 -38.07
CA PHE A 205 8.23 -60.38 -37.04
C PHE A 205 6.88 -61.10 -37.07
N THR A 206 6.72 -62.13 -37.90
CA THR A 206 5.56 -63.01 -37.86
C THR A 206 5.69 -63.91 -36.64
N ILE A 207 4.86 -63.70 -35.63
CA ILE A 207 4.87 -64.53 -34.41
C ILE A 207 4.18 -65.85 -34.76
N HIS A 208 4.93 -66.95 -34.72
CA HIS A 208 4.38 -68.30 -34.89
C HIS A 208 3.90 -68.84 -33.54
N PRO A 209 2.88 -69.71 -33.49
CA PRO A 209 2.38 -70.29 -32.24
C PRO A 209 3.45 -71.11 -31.48
N GLU A 210 4.49 -71.56 -32.17
CA GLU A 210 5.68 -72.18 -31.57
C GLU A 210 6.54 -71.19 -30.76
N ASP A 211 6.53 -69.90 -31.11
CA ASP A 211 7.31 -68.84 -30.45
C ASP A 211 6.75 -68.46 -29.08
N ASP A 212 5.44 -68.63 -28.85
CA ASP A 212 4.78 -68.38 -27.57
C ASP A 212 5.31 -69.30 -26.44
N LEU A 213 5.93 -70.42 -26.79
CA LEU A 213 6.54 -71.36 -25.85
C LEU A 213 7.99 -71.01 -25.51
N VAL A 214 8.59 -70.02 -26.19
CA VAL A 214 9.98 -69.62 -26.03
C VAL A 214 10.06 -68.39 -25.14
N SER A 215 10.39 -68.60 -23.85
CA SER A 215 10.62 -67.49 -22.93
C SER A 215 11.91 -66.75 -23.30
N MET A 216 11.79 -65.60 -23.96
CA MET A 216 12.94 -64.73 -24.24
C MET A 216 13.49 -64.09 -22.95
N GLU A 217 14.79 -64.24 -22.74
CA GLU A 217 15.51 -63.62 -21.62
C GLU A 217 15.44 -62.09 -21.70
N ARG A 218 14.95 -61.46 -20.63
CA ARG A 218 14.67 -60.00 -20.62
C ARG A 218 15.91 -59.12 -20.56
N GLN A 219 17.06 -59.69 -20.20
CA GLN A 219 18.33 -58.97 -20.05
C GLN A 219 19.50 -59.92 -20.37
N GLN A 220 20.17 -59.67 -21.49
CA GLN A 220 21.50 -60.22 -21.76
C GLN A 220 22.52 -59.14 -21.40
N ALA A 221 23.39 -59.41 -20.42
CA ALA A 221 24.50 -58.52 -20.12
C ALA A 221 25.53 -58.64 -21.25
N PHE A 222 25.86 -57.53 -21.90
CA PHE A 222 27.01 -57.47 -22.79
C PHE A 222 28.28 -57.42 -21.92
N ASP A 223 29.23 -58.28 -22.25
CA ASP A 223 30.54 -58.28 -21.61
C ASP A 223 31.37 -57.13 -22.20
N ASP A 224 31.35 -55.98 -21.53
CA ASP A 224 32.13 -54.79 -21.88
C ASP A 224 33.57 -54.87 -21.34
N SER A 225 34.11 -56.07 -21.10
CA SER A 225 35.51 -56.25 -20.72
C SER A 225 36.42 -55.86 -21.87
N ASP A 226 37.27 -54.85 -21.66
CA ASP A 226 38.30 -54.47 -22.63
C ASP A 226 39.23 -55.67 -22.91
N PRO A 227 39.53 -55.99 -24.19
CA PRO A 227 40.42 -57.10 -24.51
C PRO A 227 41.82 -56.80 -23.97
N SER A 228 42.35 -57.71 -23.15
CA SER A 228 43.68 -57.59 -22.56
C SER A 228 44.75 -57.37 -23.64
N GLU A 229 45.44 -56.23 -23.58
CA GLU A 229 46.63 -55.97 -24.39
C GLU A 229 47.71 -57.02 -24.07
N SER A 230 48.18 -57.73 -25.10
CA SER A 230 49.33 -58.66 -25.04
C SER A 230 50.60 -57.99 -25.54
#